data_AF-A0A7J2VV25-F1
#
_entry.id   AF-A0A7J2VV25-F1
#
_cell.length_a   1.000
_cell.length_b   1.000
_cell.length_c   1.000
_cell.angle_alpha   90.00
_cell.angle_beta   90.00
_cell.angle_gamma   90.00
#
_symmetry.space_group_name_H-M   'P 1'
#
loop_
_entity.id
_entity.type
_entity.pdbx_description
1 polymer ?
#
loop_
_entity_poly.entity_id
_entity_poly.type
_entity_poly.pdbx_seq_one_letter_code
_entity_poly.pdbx_strand_id
1 'polypeptide(L)'
;MSKNLNLKIAIAVISVFLLATIFSVIQIFSDLQKFKLEFYLTKMNVDSALSSLNQKLNTQDERIDGLVSVFKDLEVKTNNIERNVKNLTEQVNTISERAIKIPTLEIVKKFLEEDDTDKQKYEEDKFTCVNFANMFVDRFLKKGYYSCVAYLLSTNSAHTIVAIKTLDYGKIYVEPQTDQIIYRINVGDNYCSLINQSCYYPIVRIVDCFDY
;
A
#
# COMPACT_ATOMS: atom_id res chain seq x y z
N MET A 1 7.30 -112.13 50.00
CA MET A 1 6.30 -111.45 49.17
C MET A 1 6.47 -109.92 49.11
N SER A 2 6.94 -109.22 50.16
CA SER A 2 7.02 -107.75 50.19
C SER A 2 8.07 -107.08 49.28
N LYS A 3 9.23 -107.72 49.00
CA LYS A 3 10.27 -107.16 48.10
C LYS A 3 9.79 -106.90 46.67
N ASN A 4 8.90 -107.76 46.15
CA ASN A 4 8.35 -107.63 44.80
C ASN A 4 7.33 -106.48 44.66
N LEU A 5 6.64 -106.15 45.77
CA LEU A 5 5.70 -105.03 45.80
C LEU A 5 6.44 -103.69 45.82
N ASN A 6 7.50 -103.55 46.63
CA ASN A 6 8.31 -102.34 46.69
C ASN A 6 9.02 -102.03 45.37
N LEU A 7 9.48 -103.06 44.63
CA LEU A 7 10.08 -102.88 43.31
C LEU A 7 9.06 -102.37 42.28
N LYS A 8 7.84 -102.93 42.26
CA LYS A 8 6.76 -102.45 41.37
C LYS A 8 6.36 -101.00 41.68
N ILE A 9 6.29 -100.63 42.95
CA ILE A 9 6.00 -99.26 43.38
C ILE A 9 7.12 -98.30 42.94
N ALA A 10 8.39 -98.67 43.13
CA ALA A 10 9.52 -97.84 42.71
C ALA A 10 9.54 -97.62 41.19
N ILE A 11 9.30 -98.67 40.39
CA ILE A 11 9.20 -98.56 38.93
C ILE A 11 8.05 -97.62 38.54
N ALA A 12 6.88 -97.76 39.16
CA ALA A 12 5.73 -96.90 38.89
C ALA A 12 6.05 -95.41 39.20
N VAL A 13 6.67 -95.13 40.35
CA VAL A 13 7.07 -93.76 40.73
C VAL A 13 8.07 -93.18 39.73
N ILE A 14 9.09 -93.94 39.34
CA ILE A 14 10.09 -93.50 38.35
C ILE A 14 9.42 -93.22 37.01
N SER A 15 8.52 -94.09 36.55
CA SER A 15 7.81 -93.88 35.28
C SER A 15 6.91 -92.64 35.29
N VAL A 16 6.23 -92.35 36.40
CA VAL A 16 5.43 -91.12 36.55
C VAL A 16 6.33 -89.88 36.51
N PHE A 17 7.47 -89.91 37.21
CA PHE A 17 8.45 -88.83 37.16
C PHE A 17 8.99 -88.61 35.75
N LEU A 18 9.31 -89.69 35.02
CA LEU A 18 9.80 -89.60 33.64
C LEU A 18 8.74 -89.02 32.69
N LEU A 19 7.48 -89.40 32.86
CA LEU A 19 6.37 -88.83 32.08
C LEU A 19 6.17 -87.34 32.39
N ALA A 20 6.27 -86.94 33.66
CA ALA A 20 6.16 -85.54 34.07
C ALA A 20 7.31 -84.67 33.52
N THR A 21 8.53 -85.20 33.46
CA THR A 21 9.67 -84.49 32.85
C THR A 21 9.52 -84.39 31.35
N ILE A 22 9.11 -85.47 30.66
CA ILE A 22 8.83 -85.44 29.22
C ILE A 22 7.74 -84.40 28.91
N PHE A 23 6.64 -84.40 29.68
CA PHE A 23 5.57 -83.43 29.52
C PHE A 23 6.05 -82.00 29.70
N SER A 24 6.85 -81.73 30.74
CA SER A 24 7.47 -80.42 30.97
C SER A 24 8.36 -79.98 29.80
N VAL A 25 9.17 -80.90 29.25
CA VAL A 25 10.03 -80.62 28.08
C VAL A 25 9.19 -80.29 26.84
N ILE A 26 8.10 -81.02 26.60
CA ILE A 26 7.17 -80.74 25.50
C ILE A 26 6.54 -79.35 25.65
N GLN A 27 6.11 -78.99 26.86
CA GLN A 27 5.51 -77.69 27.13
C GLN A 27 6.52 -76.55 26.91
N ILE A 28 7.75 -76.70 27.41
CA ILE A 28 8.84 -75.75 27.16
C ILE A 28 9.11 -75.60 25.65
N PHE A 29 9.13 -76.71 24.90
CA PHE A 29 9.35 -76.65 23.45
C PHE A 29 8.21 -75.92 22.72
N SER A 30 6.96 -76.17 23.11
CA SER A 30 5.79 -75.46 22.58
C SER A 30 5.88 -73.95 22.86
N ASP A 31 6.21 -73.57 24.09
CA ASP A 31 6.36 -72.17 24.48
C ASP A 31 7.51 -71.49 23.73
N LEU A 32 8.62 -72.21 23.50
CA LEU A 32 9.75 -71.72 22.71
C LEU A 32 9.36 -71.45 21.25
N GLN A 33 8.56 -72.34 20.63
CA GLN A 33 8.06 -72.14 19.27
C GLN A 33 7.12 -70.93 19.19
N LYS A 34 6.23 -70.77 20.17
CA LYS A 34 5.33 -69.62 20.25
C LYS A 34 6.12 -68.31 20.41
N PHE A 35 7.08 -68.28 21.33
CA PHE A 35 7.95 -67.12 21.53
C PHE A 35 8.75 -66.78 20.26
N LYS A 36 9.30 -67.79 19.57
CA LYS A 36 10.00 -67.60 18.30
C LYS A 36 9.09 -66.99 17.24
N LEU A 37 7.83 -67.42 17.14
CA LEU A 37 6.86 -66.85 16.22
C LEU A 37 6.51 -65.39 16.58
N GLU A 38 6.22 -65.12 17.85
CA GLU A 38 5.95 -63.76 18.35
C GLU A 38 7.13 -62.81 18.09
N PHE A 39 8.37 -63.30 18.26
CA PHE A 39 9.58 -62.55 17.94
C PHE A 39 9.67 -62.22 16.44
N TYR A 40 9.41 -63.17 15.54
CA TYR A 40 9.40 -62.89 14.10
C TYR A 40 8.32 -61.89 13.70
N LEU A 41 7.11 -62.03 14.24
CA LEU A 41 6.02 -61.09 13.95
C LEU A 41 6.34 -59.68 14.45
N THR A 42 6.89 -59.59 15.66
CA THR A 42 7.32 -58.30 16.23
C THR A 42 8.41 -57.67 15.37
N LYS A 43 9.40 -58.45 14.94
CA LYS A 43 10.46 -57.98 14.04
C LYS A 43 9.88 -57.45 12.72
N MET A 44 8.98 -58.20 12.08
CA MET A 44 8.33 -57.77 10.84
C MET A 44 7.54 -56.47 11.01
N ASN A 45 6.82 -56.32 12.13
CA ASN A 45 6.08 -55.10 12.43
C ASN A 45 7.00 -53.91 12.65
N VAL A 46 8.13 -54.11 13.33
CA VAL A 46 9.16 -53.07 13.53
C VAL A 46 9.79 -52.66 12.20
N ASP A 47 10.15 -53.62 11.35
CA ASP A 47 10.74 -53.35 10.03
C ASP A 47 9.75 -52.58 9.13
N SER A 48 8.47 -52.95 9.16
CA SER A 48 7.40 -52.24 8.46
C SER A 48 7.21 -50.81 8.98
N ALA A 49 7.20 -50.63 10.30
CA ALA A 49 7.09 -49.31 10.92
C ALA A 49 8.29 -48.41 10.56
N LEU A 50 9.51 -48.97 10.54
CA LEU A 50 10.72 -48.26 10.15
C LEU A 50 10.68 -47.82 8.69
N SER A 51 10.23 -48.69 7.79
CA SER A 51 10.05 -48.36 6.37
C SER A 51 9.04 -47.22 6.18
N SER A 52 7.90 -47.27 6.88
CA SER A 52 6.89 -46.21 6.85
C SER A 52 7.42 -44.89 7.38
N LEU A 53 8.21 -44.92 8.46
CA LEU A 53 8.81 -43.71 9.03
C LEU A 53 9.81 -43.07 8.06
N ASN A 54 10.66 -43.86 7.42
CA ASN A 54 11.61 -43.36 6.42
C ASN A 54 10.91 -42.74 5.21
N GLN A 55 9.80 -43.34 4.75
CA GLN A 55 9.00 -42.74 3.69
C GLN A 55 8.44 -41.36 4.10
N LYS A 56 7.89 -41.27 5.32
CA LYS A 56 7.38 -40.00 5.85
C LYS A 56 8.49 -38.94 5.96
N LEU A 57 9.69 -39.34 6.35
CA LEU A 57 10.84 -38.46 6.48
C LEU A 57 11.26 -37.91 5.11
N ASN A 58 11.37 -38.78 4.10
CA ASN A 58 11.67 -38.35 2.71
C ASN A 58 10.60 -37.39 2.16
N THR A 59 9.31 -37.68 2.39
CA THR A 59 8.23 -36.78 1.96
C THR A 59 8.27 -35.44 2.71
N GLN A 60 8.72 -35.41 3.97
CA GLN A 60 8.91 -34.16 4.69
C GLN A 60 10.09 -33.35 4.15
N ASP A 61 11.20 -33.99 3.79
CA ASP A 61 12.35 -33.33 3.18
C ASP A 61 11.96 -32.68 1.83
N GLU A 62 11.23 -33.38 0.98
CA GLU A 62 10.71 -32.83 -0.29
C GLU A 62 9.81 -31.60 -0.06
N ARG A 63 8.99 -31.62 1.00
CA ARG A 63 8.14 -30.47 1.36
C ARG A 63 8.97 -29.29 1.88
N ILE A 64 10.04 -29.55 2.63
CA ILE A 64 10.96 -28.52 3.11
C ILE A 64 11.67 -27.86 1.93
N ASP A 65 12.18 -28.64 0.98
CA ASP A 65 12.83 -28.11 -0.24
C ASP A 65 11.87 -27.27 -1.07
N GLY A 66 10.62 -27.74 -1.21
CA GLY A 66 9.54 -26.98 -1.84
C GLY A 66 9.30 -25.64 -1.15
N LEU A 67 9.20 -25.61 0.19
CA LEU A 67 9.04 -24.37 0.96
C LEU A 67 10.23 -23.43 0.80
N VAL A 68 11.46 -23.94 0.84
CA VAL A 68 12.67 -23.14 0.63
C VAL A 68 12.66 -22.47 -0.74
N SER A 69 12.21 -23.17 -1.79
CA SER A 69 12.09 -22.59 -3.12
C SER A 69 11.07 -21.45 -3.18
N VAL A 70 9.92 -21.60 -2.52
CA VAL A 70 8.87 -20.57 -2.43
C VAL A 70 9.38 -19.35 -1.68
N PHE A 71 10.10 -19.54 -0.56
CA PHE A 71 10.67 -18.42 0.18
C PHE A 71 11.66 -17.59 -0.64
N LYS A 72 12.51 -18.24 -1.44
CA LYS A 72 13.44 -17.54 -2.35
C LYS A 72 12.70 -16.71 -3.41
N ASP A 73 11.63 -17.25 -4.00
CA ASP A 73 10.82 -16.50 -4.98
C ASP A 73 10.13 -15.28 -4.33
N LEU A 74 9.61 -15.44 -3.11
CA LEU A 74 9.01 -14.35 -2.34
C LEU A 74 10.02 -13.25 -1.99
N GLU A 75 11.25 -13.61 -1.63
CA GLU A 75 12.32 -12.66 -1.34
C GLU A 75 12.64 -11.80 -2.58
N VAL A 76 12.79 -12.44 -3.75
CA VAL A 76 13.02 -11.74 -5.02
C VAL A 76 11.86 -10.79 -5.36
N LYS A 77 10.61 -11.25 -5.19
CA LYS A 77 9.41 -10.41 -5.42
C LYS A 77 9.34 -9.22 -4.47
N THR A 78 9.67 -9.41 -3.20
CA THR A 78 9.68 -8.35 -2.19
C THR A 78 10.70 -7.27 -2.56
N ASN A 79 11.93 -7.67 -2.91
CA ASN A 79 12.98 -6.75 -3.35
C ASN A 79 12.60 -5.96 -4.60
N ASN A 80 11.86 -6.58 -5.53
CA ASN A 80 11.35 -5.89 -6.72
C ASN A 80 10.27 -4.86 -6.38
N ILE A 81 9.35 -5.19 -5.46
CA ILE A 81 8.30 -4.27 -5.01
C ILE A 81 8.92 -3.06 -4.31
N GLU A 82 9.89 -3.26 -3.41
CA GLU A 82 10.57 -2.16 -2.71
C GLU A 82 11.22 -1.17 -3.68
N ARG A 83 11.89 -1.68 -4.72
CA ARG A 83 12.49 -0.84 -5.76
C ARG A 83 11.44 -0.02 -6.52
N ASN A 84 10.31 -0.65 -6.86
CA ASN A 84 9.22 0.04 -7.55
C ASN A 84 8.60 1.13 -6.69
N VAL A 85 8.38 0.87 -5.40
CA VAL A 85 7.88 1.87 -4.44
C VAL A 85 8.83 3.06 -4.35
N LYS A 86 10.14 2.81 -4.26
CA LYS A 86 11.15 3.88 -4.25
C LYS A 86 11.08 4.74 -5.51
N ASN A 87 11.06 4.11 -6.69
CA ASN A 87 11.01 4.82 -7.97
C ASN A 87 9.72 5.63 -8.13
N LEU A 88 8.57 5.08 -7.73
CA LEU A 88 7.28 5.78 -7.78
C LEU A 88 7.26 6.98 -6.84
N THR A 89 7.82 6.84 -5.65
CA THR A 89 7.92 7.94 -4.67
C THR A 89 8.73 9.11 -5.25
N GLU A 90 9.84 8.83 -5.92
CA GLU A 90 10.66 9.84 -6.58
C GLU A 90 9.93 10.54 -7.73
N GLN A 91 9.18 9.79 -8.54
CA GLN A 91 8.33 10.36 -9.60
C GLN A 91 7.24 11.26 -9.03
N VAL A 92 6.55 10.84 -7.97
CA VAL A 92 5.50 11.62 -7.31
C VAL A 92 6.06 12.93 -6.76
N ASN A 93 7.23 12.88 -6.11
CA ASN A 93 7.88 14.10 -5.59
C ASN A 93 8.21 15.07 -6.73
N THR A 94 8.77 14.57 -7.83
CA THR A 94 9.09 15.39 -9.01
C THR A 94 7.84 16.02 -9.63
N ILE A 95 6.73 15.27 -9.70
CA ILE A 95 5.44 15.78 -10.20
C ILE A 95 4.87 16.82 -9.23
N SER A 96 4.92 16.56 -7.92
CA SER A 96 4.42 17.47 -6.89
C SER A 96 5.18 18.80 -6.87
N GLU A 97 6.49 18.78 -7.17
CA GLU A 97 7.29 20.00 -7.30
C GLU A 97 6.92 20.81 -8.54
N ARG A 98 6.45 20.15 -9.60
CA ARG A 98 6.01 20.79 -10.85
C ARG A 98 4.52 21.11 -10.89
N ALA A 99 3.74 20.63 -9.92
CA ALA A 99 2.31 20.81 -9.88
C ALA A 99 1.95 22.25 -9.50
N ILE A 100 1.17 22.91 -10.35
CA ILE A 100 0.60 24.21 -10.04
C ILE A 100 -0.44 24.03 -8.91
N LYS A 101 -0.27 24.78 -7.83
CA LYS A 101 -1.09 24.70 -6.61
C LYS A 101 -2.28 25.65 -6.71
N ILE A 102 -3.37 25.26 -6.06
CA ILE A 102 -4.51 26.16 -5.80
C ILE A 102 -4.21 26.92 -4.51
N PRO A 103 -4.11 28.26 -4.52
CA PRO A 103 -3.79 29.05 -3.34
C PRO A 103 -4.98 29.11 -2.35
N THR A 104 -4.71 29.40 -1.08
CA THR A 104 -5.74 29.94 -0.17
C THR A 104 -5.82 31.46 -0.34
N LEU A 105 -6.89 32.09 0.14
CA LEU A 105 -7.00 33.56 0.13
C LEU A 105 -5.82 34.22 0.86
N GLU A 106 -5.34 33.62 1.95
CA GLU A 106 -4.19 34.12 2.71
C GLU A 106 -2.89 34.10 1.89
N ILE A 107 -2.69 33.07 1.05
CA ILE A 107 -1.56 33.01 0.12
C ILE A 107 -1.65 34.14 -0.92
N VAL A 108 -2.85 34.42 -1.44
CA VAL A 108 -3.05 35.52 -2.38
C VAL A 108 -2.69 36.86 -1.72
N LYS A 109 -3.15 37.12 -0.49
CA LYS A 109 -2.82 38.35 0.24
C LYS A 109 -1.32 38.53 0.45
N LYS A 110 -0.62 37.47 0.89
CA LYS A 110 0.85 37.51 1.05
C LYS A 110 1.56 37.74 -0.27
N PHE A 111 1.07 37.16 -1.36
CA PHE A 111 1.62 37.44 -2.68
C PHE A 111 1.48 38.91 -3.06
N LEU A 112 0.32 39.53 -2.81
CA LEU A 112 0.10 40.96 -3.07
C LEU A 112 1.04 41.86 -2.24
N GLU A 113 1.35 41.49 -1.00
CA GLU A 113 2.32 42.23 -0.18
C GLU A 113 3.75 42.19 -0.73
N GLU A 114 4.11 41.11 -1.43
CA GLU A 114 5.46 40.89 -2.00
C GLU A 114 5.59 41.37 -3.45
N ASP A 115 4.50 41.34 -4.21
CA ASP A 115 4.48 41.71 -5.62
C ASP A 115 4.68 43.23 -5.80
N ASP A 116 5.16 43.63 -6.97
CA ASP A 116 5.34 45.05 -7.31
C ASP A 116 4.67 45.44 -8.62
N THR A 117 3.63 44.68 -9.00
CA THR A 117 2.87 44.94 -10.22
C THR A 117 2.17 46.30 -10.16
N ASP A 118 1.59 46.65 -9.01
CA ASP A 118 0.95 47.93 -8.71
C ASP A 118 1.91 49.14 -8.83
N LYS A 119 3.22 48.92 -8.66
CA LYS A 119 4.25 49.97 -8.75
C LYS A 119 4.60 50.37 -10.19
N GLN A 120 4.13 49.63 -11.19
CA GLN A 120 4.33 50.01 -12.59
C GLN A 120 3.45 51.21 -12.95
N LYS A 121 3.93 52.03 -13.90
CA LYS A 121 3.18 53.18 -14.39
C LYS A 121 2.30 52.78 -15.57
N TYR A 122 1.03 53.15 -15.52
CA TYR A 122 0.14 53.04 -16.68
C TYR A 122 0.59 54.01 -17.78
N GLU A 123 0.81 53.47 -18.98
CA GLU A 123 1.13 54.22 -20.20
C GLU A 123 0.25 53.69 -21.33
N GLU A 124 -0.71 54.49 -21.81
CA GLU A 124 -1.76 54.05 -22.74
C GLU A 124 -1.22 53.32 -23.99
N ASP A 125 -0.08 53.75 -24.52
CA ASP A 125 0.55 53.15 -25.71
C ASP A 125 1.61 52.08 -25.42
N LYS A 126 1.95 51.81 -24.15
CA LYS A 126 3.07 50.91 -23.79
C LYS A 126 2.76 49.88 -22.71
N PHE A 127 2.04 50.29 -21.68
CA PHE A 127 1.79 49.49 -20.49
C PHE A 127 0.36 49.72 -19.98
N THR A 128 -0.55 48.89 -20.48
CA THR A 128 -2.00 48.97 -20.25
C THR A 128 -2.44 47.95 -19.20
N CYS A 129 -3.73 47.93 -18.87
CA CYS A 129 -4.31 46.94 -17.93
C CYS A 129 -4.00 45.48 -18.33
N VAL A 130 -3.89 45.19 -19.63
CA VAL A 130 -3.48 43.89 -20.14
C VAL A 130 -2.04 43.54 -19.73
N ASN A 131 -1.14 44.52 -19.73
CA ASN A 131 0.25 44.31 -19.31
C ASN A 131 0.35 44.06 -17.80
N PHE A 132 -0.38 44.82 -16.98
CA PHE A 132 -0.48 44.57 -15.54
C PHE A 132 -0.98 43.15 -15.24
N ALA A 133 -2.12 42.75 -15.83
CA ALA A 133 -2.70 41.43 -15.60
C ALA A 133 -1.78 40.28 -16.05
N ASN A 134 -1.13 40.40 -17.20
CA ASN A 134 -0.18 39.39 -17.66
C ASN A 134 1.06 39.30 -16.76
N MET A 135 1.59 40.44 -16.29
CA MET A 135 2.74 40.46 -15.40
C MET A 135 2.41 39.81 -14.05
N PHE A 136 1.23 40.11 -13.50
CA PHE A 136 0.73 39.46 -12.29
C PHE A 136 0.63 37.93 -12.49
N VAL A 137 -0.01 37.48 -13.58
CA VAL A 137 -0.20 36.05 -13.86
C VAL A 137 1.13 35.32 -13.98
N ASP A 138 2.11 35.89 -14.71
CA ASP A 138 3.45 35.31 -14.85
C ASP A 138 4.16 35.17 -13.49
N ARG A 139 4.09 36.20 -12.64
CA ARG A 139 4.73 36.18 -11.31
C ARG A 139 4.04 35.25 -10.33
N PHE A 140 2.71 35.19 -10.36
CA PHE A 140 1.94 34.27 -9.53
C PHE A 140 2.21 32.80 -9.94
N LEU A 141 2.35 32.56 -11.25
CA LEU A 141 2.77 31.26 -11.78
C LEU A 141 4.19 30.88 -11.36
N LYS A 142 5.14 31.83 -11.33
CA LYS A 142 6.51 31.62 -10.81
C LYS A 142 6.53 31.26 -9.32
N LYS A 143 5.51 31.65 -8.56
CA LYS A 143 5.30 31.22 -7.16
C LYS A 143 4.62 29.85 -7.05
N GLY A 144 4.28 29.24 -8.18
CA GLY A 144 3.68 27.91 -8.27
C GLY A 144 2.15 27.89 -8.18
N TYR A 145 1.48 29.02 -8.40
CA TYR A 145 0.02 29.13 -8.30
C TYR A 145 -0.64 29.47 -9.63
N TYR A 146 -1.83 28.92 -9.87
CA TYR A 146 -2.58 29.20 -11.10
C TYR A 146 -3.42 30.47 -10.94
N SER A 147 -3.32 31.35 -11.93
CA SER A 147 -4.25 32.46 -12.16
C SER A 147 -4.38 32.68 -13.66
N CYS A 148 -5.35 33.49 -14.06
CA CYS A 148 -5.52 33.84 -15.46
C CYS A 148 -6.04 35.26 -15.62
N VAL A 149 -5.86 35.78 -16.82
CA VAL A 149 -6.45 37.05 -17.22
C VAL A 149 -7.97 36.90 -17.32
N ALA A 150 -8.67 37.86 -16.75
CA ALA A 150 -10.11 38.01 -16.86
C ALA A 150 -10.45 39.35 -17.53
N TYR A 151 -11.41 39.33 -18.44
CA TYR A 151 -11.91 40.51 -19.14
C TYR A 151 -13.29 40.88 -18.58
N LEU A 152 -13.40 42.13 -18.13
CA LEU A 152 -14.67 42.78 -17.85
C LEU A 152 -15.04 43.61 -19.07
N LEU A 153 -16.12 43.24 -19.76
CA LEU A 153 -16.58 43.97 -20.93
C LEU A 153 -17.68 44.96 -20.52
N SER A 154 -17.53 46.20 -20.94
CA SER A 154 -18.57 47.22 -20.93
C SER A 154 -19.05 47.51 -22.35
N THR A 155 -20.02 48.41 -22.52
CA THR A 155 -20.68 48.68 -23.81
C THR A 155 -19.70 49.05 -24.93
N ASN A 156 -18.66 49.83 -24.61
CA ASN A 156 -17.70 50.36 -25.60
C ASN A 156 -16.24 50.16 -25.19
N SER A 157 -15.96 49.35 -24.17
CA SER A 157 -14.60 49.17 -23.65
C SER A 157 -14.46 47.83 -22.95
N ALA A 158 -13.22 47.41 -22.71
CA ALA A 158 -12.89 46.24 -21.91
C ALA A 158 -11.84 46.63 -20.86
N HIS A 159 -11.96 46.09 -19.66
CA HIS A 159 -10.98 46.20 -18.60
C HIS A 159 -10.43 44.82 -18.28
N THR A 160 -9.15 44.77 -17.93
CA THR A 160 -8.43 43.51 -17.74
C THR A 160 -7.97 43.40 -16.30
N ILE A 161 -8.39 42.33 -15.64
CA ILE A 161 -8.05 42.01 -14.25
C ILE A 161 -7.56 40.56 -14.17
N VAL A 162 -7.27 40.06 -12.98
CA VAL A 162 -6.83 38.67 -12.77
C VAL A 162 -7.91 37.89 -12.03
N ALA A 163 -8.25 36.70 -12.53
CA ALA A 163 -9.08 35.74 -11.81
C ALA A 163 -8.22 34.68 -11.13
N ILE A 164 -8.57 34.34 -9.89
CA ILE A 164 -7.91 33.32 -9.08
C ILE A 164 -8.98 32.44 -8.44
N LYS A 165 -8.83 31.12 -8.56
CA LYS A 165 -9.63 30.17 -7.78
C LYS A 165 -8.85 29.84 -6.51
N THR A 166 -9.42 30.18 -5.36
CA THR A 166 -8.84 29.82 -4.06
C THR A 166 -9.50 28.56 -3.49
N LEU A 167 -8.78 27.88 -2.60
CA LEU A 167 -9.24 26.66 -1.94
C LEU A 167 -10.38 26.92 -0.95
N ASP A 168 -10.39 28.08 -0.31
CA ASP A 168 -11.20 28.42 0.86
C ASP A 168 -12.28 29.49 0.60
N TYR A 169 -12.11 30.32 -0.43
CA TYR A 169 -13.05 31.41 -0.74
C TYR A 169 -13.72 31.25 -2.13
N GLY A 170 -13.30 30.26 -2.91
CA GLY A 170 -13.77 30.08 -4.28
C GLY A 170 -13.10 31.05 -5.25
N LYS A 171 -13.82 31.50 -6.28
CA LYS A 171 -13.25 32.39 -7.29
C LYS A 171 -13.26 33.83 -6.79
N ILE A 172 -12.10 34.48 -6.85
CA ILE A 172 -11.92 35.91 -6.57
C ILE A 172 -11.29 36.59 -7.78
N TYR A 173 -11.35 37.91 -7.79
CA TYR A 173 -10.64 38.73 -8.77
C TYR A 173 -9.68 39.68 -8.07
N VAL A 174 -8.61 40.07 -8.78
CA VAL A 174 -7.62 41.04 -8.32
C VAL A 174 -7.46 42.12 -9.37
N GLU A 175 -7.54 43.38 -8.96
CA GLU A 175 -7.12 44.53 -9.75
C GLU A 175 -5.60 44.71 -9.62
N PRO A 176 -4.79 44.27 -10.61
CA PRO A 176 -3.33 44.27 -10.50
C PRO A 176 -2.72 45.68 -10.46
N GLN A 177 -3.47 46.73 -10.81
CA GLN A 177 -2.98 48.11 -10.73
C GLN A 177 -3.04 48.69 -9.31
N THR A 178 -3.79 48.07 -8.40
CA THR A 178 -4.04 48.63 -7.04
C THR A 178 -4.03 47.58 -5.93
N ASP A 179 -3.72 46.32 -6.26
CA ASP A 179 -3.78 45.14 -5.38
C ASP A 179 -5.12 44.92 -4.67
N GLN A 180 -6.20 45.48 -5.22
CA GLN A 180 -7.52 45.31 -4.63
C GLN A 180 -8.09 43.93 -4.96
N ILE A 181 -8.45 43.19 -3.92
CA ILE A 181 -9.18 41.92 -4.04
C ILE A 181 -10.67 42.22 -4.14
N ILE A 182 -11.29 41.69 -5.19
CA ILE A 182 -12.73 41.76 -5.44
C ILE A 182 -13.31 40.37 -5.23
N TYR A 183 -13.97 40.20 -4.09
CA TYR A 183 -14.52 38.90 -3.65
C TYR A 183 -15.67 38.39 -4.51
N ARG A 184 -16.38 39.29 -5.19
CA ARG A 184 -17.51 38.93 -6.06
C ARG A 184 -17.71 40.01 -7.13
N ILE A 185 -17.86 39.56 -8.37
CA ILE A 185 -18.25 40.38 -9.52
C ILE A 185 -19.42 39.70 -10.21
N ASN A 186 -20.45 40.45 -10.57
CA ASN A 186 -21.59 39.99 -11.35
C ASN A 186 -21.82 40.91 -12.56
N VAL A 187 -22.45 40.36 -13.60
CA VAL A 187 -22.99 41.19 -14.69
C VAL A 187 -24.03 42.16 -14.11
N GLY A 188 -23.93 43.43 -14.50
CA GLY A 188 -24.72 44.54 -13.99
C GLY A 188 -24.02 45.39 -12.92
N ASP A 189 -22.95 44.88 -12.29
CA ASP A 189 -22.19 45.65 -11.31
C ASP A 189 -21.45 46.82 -11.98
N ASN A 190 -21.26 47.91 -11.23
CA ASN A 190 -20.34 48.98 -11.61
C ASN A 190 -18.94 48.66 -11.10
N TYR A 191 -18.02 48.31 -11.99
CA TYR A 191 -16.65 47.95 -11.63
C TYR A 191 -15.96 49.02 -10.76
N CYS A 192 -16.09 50.29 -11.15
CA CYS A 192 -15.48 51.40 -10.41
C CYS A 192 -15.93 51.47 -8.95
N SER A 193 -17.20 51.14 -8.67
CA SER A 193 -17.73 51.09 -7.30
C SER A 193 -17.11 49.95 -6.49
N LEU A 194 -16.80 48.81 -7.12
CA LEU A 194 -16.15 47.68 -6.46
C LEU A 194 -14.72 48.01 -6.04
N ILE A 195 -14.06 48.94 -6.75
CA ILE A 195 -12.69 49.35 -6.48
C ILE A 195 -12.55 50.77 -5.86
N ASN A 196 -13.66 51.32 -5.37
CA ASN A 196 -13.74 52.65 -4.75
C ASN A 196 -13.19 53.81 -5.62
N GLN A 197 -13.41 53.74 -6.93
CA GLN A 197 -13.04 54.80 -7.88
C GLN A 197 -14.27 55.61 -8.33
N SER A 198 -14.05 56.90 -8.56
CA SER A 198 -15.08 57.84 -9.04
C SER A 198 -15.27 57.74 -10.56
N CYS A 199 -15.73 56.60 -11.04
CA CYS A 199 -16.11 56.39 -12.44
C CYS A 199 -17.35 55.51 -12.57
N TYR A 200 -17.86 55.37 -13.80
CA TYR A 200 -18.99 54.51 -14.10
C TYR A 200 -18.59 53.53 -15.22
N TYR A 201 -18.47 52.26 -14.86
CA TYR A 201 -18.08 51.16 -15.72
C TYR A 201 -19.02 49.96 -15.48
N PRO A 202 -20.17 49.91 -16.16
CA PRO A 202 -21.12 48.82 -16.02
C PRO A 202 -20.56 47.56 -16.70
N ILE A 203 -20.55 46.44 -15.96
CA ILE A 203 -20.09 45.14 -16.45
C ILE A 203 -21.23 44.47 -17.21
N VAL A 204 -21.07 44.32 -18.51
CA VAL A 204 -22.04 43.66 -19.40
C VAL A 204 -21.71 42.18 -19.57
N ARG A 205 -20.43 41.83 -19.52
CA ARG A 205 -19.96 40.43 -19.62
C ARG A 205 -18.64 40.25 -18.88
N ILE A 206 -18.45 39.07 -18.32
CA ILE A 206 -17.21 38.62 -17.71
C ILE A 206 -16.71 37.44 -18.54
N VAL A 207 -15.42 37.42 -18.87
CA VAL A 207 -14.75 36.30 -19.53
C VAL A 207 -13.50 35.96 -18.72
N ASP A 208 -13.44 34.76 -18.18
CA ASP A 208 -12.29 34.25 -17.44
C ASP A 208 -12.04 32.78 -17.75
N CYS A 209 -10.97 32.19 -17.21
CA CYS A 209 -10.58 30.81 -17.49
C CYS A 209 -11.34 29.76 -16.66
N PHE A 210 -12.21 30.18 -15.73
CA PHE A 210 -12.91 29.28 -14.82
C PHE A 210 -14.36 29.03 -15.22
N ASP A 211 -14.98 29.97 -15.91
CA ASP A 211 -16.34 29.84 -16.43
C ASP A 211 -16.36 30.04 -17.96
N TYR A 212 -16.57 28.94 -18.70
CA TYR A 212 -16.75 28.91 -20.16
C TYR A 212 -18.20 28.66 -20.55
#